data_AF-A0A959KWU7-F1
#
_entry.id   AF-A0A959KWU7-F1
#
_cell.length_a   1.000
_cell.length_b   1.000
_cell.length_c   1.000
_cell.angle_alpha   90.00
_cell.angle_beta   90.00
_cell.angle_gamma   90.00
#
_symmetry.space_group_name_H-M   'P 1'
#
loop_
_entity.id
_entity.type
_entity.pdbx_description
1 polymer ?
#
loop_
_entity_poly.entity_id
_entity_poly.type
_entity_poly.pdbx_seq_one_letter_code
_entity_poly.pdbx_strand_id
1 'polypeptide(L)' 'MEKKHSFKLVEGTFSPEDAREVLLELVNNKIRYHNFEIFSKMERTGETPVHSIKRKAELLQTYEELR' A
#
# COMPACT_ATOMS: atom_id res chain seq x y z
N MET A 1 -6.61 2.62 30.66
CA MET A 1 -6.99 1.48 29.81
C MET A 1 -7.04 1.97 28.38
N GLU A 2 -6.15 1.51 27.50
CA GLU A 2 -6.19 1.85 26.08
C GLU A 2 -7.45 1.24 25.43
N LYS A 3 -8.23 2.05 24.73
CA LYS A 3 -9.36 1.56 23.94
C LYS A 3 -8.82 0.80 22.75
N LYS A 4 -9.01 -0.52 22.71
CA LYS A 4 -8.75 -1.33 21.50
C LYS A 4 -9.80 -1.00 20.45
N HIS A 5 -9.37 -0.37 19.36
CA HIS A 5 -10.20 -0.19 18.18
C HIS A 5 -10.05 -1.41 17.28
N SER A 6 -11.18 -2.03 16.93
CA SER A 6 -11.25 -3.08 15.91
C SER A 6 -11.90 -2.49 14.66
N PHE A 7 -11.19 -2.59 13.53
CA PHE A 7 -11.68 -2.14 12.24
C PHE A 7 -11.77 -3.35 11.31
N LYS A 8 -12.95 -3.57 10.73
CA LYS A 8 -13.12 -4.56 9.66
C LYS A 8 -12.64 -3.92 8.35
N LEU A 9 -11.54 -4.43 7.82
CA LEU A 9 -10.95 -3.94 6.58
C LEU A 9 -11.66 -4.56 5.36
N VAL A 10 -11.78 -5.89 5.36
CA VAL A 10 -12.46 -6.70 4.35
C VAL A 10 -13.07 -7.92 5.06
N GLU A 11 -14.33 -8.26 4.77
CA GLU A 11 -15.03 -9.43 5.31
C GLU A 11 -15.84 -10.10 4.19
N GLY A 12 -15.67 -11.40 4.03
CA GLY A 12 -16.36 -12.18 3.00
C GLY A 12 -15.69 -13.53 2.76
N THR A 13 -16.39 -14.41 2.05
CA THR A 13 -15.80 -15.63 1.48
C THR A 13 -15.38 -15.32 0.06
N PHE A 14 -14.08 -15.42 -0.21
CA PHE A 14 -13.49 -15.13 -1.51
C PHE A 14 -13.00 -16.42 -2.13
N SER A 15 -13.15 -16.56 -3.45
CA SER A 15 -12.36 -17.53 -4.18
C SER A 15 -10.88 -17.12 -4.13
N PRO A 16 -9.93 -18.03 -4.40
CA PRO A 16 -8.51 -17.67 -4.50
C PRO A 16 -8.27 -16.49 -5.48
N GLU A 17 -9.01 -16.44 -6.58
CA GLU A 17 -8.92 -15.38 -7.58
C GLU A 17 -9.44 -14.05 -7.04
N ASP A 18 -10.62 -14.02 -6.43
CA ASP A 18 -11.18 -12.79 -5.86
C ASP A 18 -10.31 -12.25 -4.70
N ALA A 19 -9.76 -13.15 -3.88
CA ALA A 19 -8.85 -12.79 -2.80
C ALA A 19 -7.57 -12.15 -3.36
N ARG A 20 -7.02 -12.70 -4.45
CA ARG A 20 -5.85 -12.15 -5.14
C ARG A 20 -6.15 -10.74 -5.65
N GLU A 21 -7.30 -10.50 -6.28
CA GLU A 21 -7.67 -9.16 -6.78
C GLU A 21 -7.78 -8.13 -5.65
N VAL A 22 -8.38 -8.50 -4.51
CA VAL A 22 -8.46 -7.63 -3.33
C VAL A 22 -7.06 -7.28 -2.82
N LEU A 23 -6.17 -8.25 -2.71
CA LEU A 23 -4.79 -8.03 -2.27
C LEU A 23 -4.02 -7.15 -3.26
N LEU A 24 -4.14 -7.41 -4.56
CA LEU A 24 -3.49 -6.62 -5.61
C LEU A 24 -3.95 -5.15 -5.54
N GLU A 25 -5.25 -4.88 -5.36
CA GLU A 25 -5.75 -3.50 -5.26
C GLU A 25 -5.25 -2.80 -3.99
N LEU A 26 -5.19 -3.49 -2.85
CA LEU A 26 -4.63 -2.92 -1.62
C LEU A 26 -3.14 -2.56 -1.76
N VAL A 27 -2.36 -3.45 -2.36
CA VAL A 27 -0.93 -3.21 -2.63
C VAL A 27 -0.76 -2.03 -3.61
N ASN A 28 -1.53 -2.03 -4.69
CA ASN A 28 -1.50 -0.97 -5.70
C ASN A 28 -1.89 0.39 -5.12
N ASN A 29 -2.91 0.44 -4.28
CA ASN A 29 -3.31 1.66 -3.58
C ASN A 29 -2.17 2.24 -2.73
N LYS A 30 -1.44 1.38 -2.01
CA LYS A 30 -0.30 1.82 -1.20
C LYS A 30 0.90 2.26 -2.03
N ILE A 31 1.12 1.64 -3.20
CA ILE A 31 2.12 2.10 -4.17
C ILE A 31 1.78 3.53 -4.65
N ARG A 32 0.51 3.78 -5.01
CA ARG A 32 0.03 5.11 -5.43
C ARG A 32 0.22 6.15 -4.32
N TYR A 33 -0.10 5.79 -3.08
CA TYR A 33 0.14 6.65 -1.91
C TYR A 33 1.62 7.08 -1.83
N HIS A 34 2.56 6.14 -1.94
CA HIS A 34 3.98 6.46 -1.86
C HIS A 34 4.48 7.28 -3.04
N ASN A 35 3.97 7.04 -4.26
CA ASN A 35 4.25 7.92 -5.41
C ASN A 35 3.79 9.36 -5.15
N PHE A 36 2.59 9.55 -4.60
CA PHE A 36 2.09 10.88 -4.25
C PHE A 36 2.91 11.53 -3.14
N GLU A 37 3.28 10.78 -2.10
CA GLU A 37 4.11 11.28 -1.00
C GLU A 37 5.51 11.72 -1.48
N ILE A 38 6.13 10.92 -2.36
CA ILE A 38 7.42 11.27 -3.00
C ILE A 38 7.27 12.56 -3.78
N PHE A 39 6.29 12.64 -4.68
CA PHE A 39 6.04 13.84 -5.47
C PHE A 39 5.80 15.07 -4.58
N SER A 40 4.89 14.97 -3.62
CA SER A 40 4.51 16.07 -2.74
C SER A 40 5.66 16.60 -1.88
N LYS A 41 6.59 15.74 -1.43
CA LYS A 41 7.76 16.17 -0.66
C LYS A 41 8.83 16.79 -1.53
N MET A 42 9.09 16.22 -2.71
CA MET A 42 10.03 16.83 -3.66
C MET A 42 9.57 18.24 -4.06
N GLU A 43 8.28 18.43 -4.36
CA GLU A 43 7.76 19.73 -4.78
C GLU A 43 7.74 20.78 -3.64
N ARG A 44 7.38 20.39 -2.42
CA ARG A 44 7.18 21.36 -1.32
C ARG A 44 8.45 21.68 -0.54
N THR A 45 9.30 20.68 -0.34
CA THR A 45 10.47 20.81 0.55
C THR A 45 11.78 20.50 -0.16
N GLY A 46 11.74 20.03 -1.41
CA GLY A 46 12.94 19.52 -2.10
C GLY A 46 13.48 18.22 -1.50
N GLU A 47 12.75 17.60 -0.58
CA GLU A 47 13.19 16.41 0.13
C GLU A 47 12.77 15.14 -0.61
N THR A 48 13.64 14.16 -0.58
CA THR A 48 13.39 12.82 -1.11
C THR A 48 13.05 11.88 0.04
N PRO A 49 11.79 11.43 0.21
CA PRO A 49 11.42 10.54 1.30
C PRO A 49 11.93 9.12 1.06
N VAL A 50 13.07 8.80 1.67
CA VAL A 50 13.76 7.51 1.55
C VAL A 50 12.84 6.35 1.97
N HIS A 51 12.01 6.54 3.01
CA HIS A 51 11.08 5.51 3.46
C HIS A 51 10.03 5.16 2.39
N SER A 52 9.45 6.17 1.73
CA SER A 52 8.45 5.98 0.67
C SER A 52 9.06 5.30 -0.55
N ILE A 53 10.30 5.65 -0.90
CA ILE A 53 11.01 5.02 -2.01
C ILE A 53 11.26 3.54 -1.73
N LYS A 54 11.83 3.23 -0.56
CA LYS A 54 12.09 1.85 -0.15
C LYS A 54 10.79 1.05 -0.12
N ARG A 55 9.74 1.58 0.51
CA ARG A 55 8.48 0.87 0.65
C ARG A 55 7.77 0.68 -0.68
N LYS A 56 7.87 1.63 -1.60
CA LYS A 56 7.37 1.48 -2.97
C LYS A 56 8.05 0.31 -3.69
N ALA A 57 9.37 0.19 -3.58
CA ALA A 57 10.11 -0.90 -4.21
C ALA A 57 9.70 -2.27 -3.65
N GLU A 58 9.60 -2.40 -2.33
CA GLU A 58 9.11 -3.62 -1.67
C GLU A 58 7.70 -4.00 -2.14
N LEU A 59 6.79 -3.03 -2.21
CA LEU A 59 5.41 -3.27 -2.63
C LEU A 59 5.30 -3.63 -4.11
N LEU A 60 6.14 -3.05 -4.98
CA LEU A 60 6.20 -3.45 -6.40
C LEU A 60 6.64 -4.91 -6.53
N GLN A 61 7.61 -5.34 -5.72
CA GLN A 61 8.00 -6.75 -5.69
C GLN A 61 6.84 -7.64 -5.24
N THR A 62 6.18 -7.30 -4.13
CA THR A 62 4.99 -8.06 -3.66
C THR A 62 3.87 -8.09 -4.69
N TYR A 63 3.67 -7.00 -5.44
CA TYR A 63 2.67 -6.94 -6.50
C TYR A 63 2.95 -7.95 -7.62
N GLU A 64 4.20 -8.07 -8.06
CA GLU A 64 4.60 -9.07 -9.06
C GLU A 64 4.54 -10.50 -8.53
N GLU A 65 4.84 -10.74 -7.25
CA GLU A 65 4.73 -12.06 -6.62
C GLU A 65 3.27 -12.54 -6.48
N LEU A 66 2.32 -11.60 -6.38
CA LEU A 66 0.89 -11.90 -6.29
C LEU A 66 0.20 -12.04 -7.65
N ARG A 67 0.89 -11.71 -8.75
CA ARG A 67 0.34 -11.70 -10.11
C ARG A 67 0.36 -13.09 -10.76
#